data_AF-A0A8H8SYC1-F1
#
_entry.id   AF-A0A8H8SYC1-F1
#
_cell.length_a   1.000
_cell.length_b   1.000
_cell.length_c   1.000
_cell.angle_alpha   90.00
_cell.angle_beta   90.00
_cell.angle_gamma   90.00
#
_symmetry.space_group_name_H-M   'P 1'
#
loop_
_entity.id
_entity.type
_entity.pdbx_description
1 polymer ?
#
loop_
_entity_poly.entity_id
_entity_poly.type
_entity_poly.pdbx_seq_one_letter_code
_entity_poly.pdbx_strand_id
1 'polypeptide(L)'
;MAGRFNYQHCHIQEVREDEIFQISWVEETDTIVSLIVDLPHKRLTTFMAFSYGHWSFPEQAHGNKRSVQDLERWRGLATREAGLPMKRHIIPEQATIDRIFEGQGDLEDIDNNDITL
;
A
#
# COMPACT_ATOMS: atom_id res chain seq x y z
N MET A 1 4.55 -7.21 -5.42
CA MET A 1 6.00 -7.17 -5.69
C MET A 1 6.71 -7.87 -4.54
N ALA A 2 7.01 -9.15 -4.70
CA ALA A 2 7.66 -9.92 -3.64
C ALA A 2 9.04 -9.32 -3.33
N GLY A 3 9.35 -9.10 -2.04
CA GLY A 3 10.61 -8.46 -1.61
C GLY A 3 10.50 -6.97 -1.27
N ARG A 4 9.30 -6.39 -1.27
CA ARG A 4 9.02 -5.05 -0.72
C ARG A 4 8.41 -5.18 0.69
N PHE A 5 9.06 -4.56 1.68
CA PHE A 5 8.61 -4.50 3.07
C PHE A 5 8.29 -3.05 3.42
N ASN A 6 7.02 -2.76 3.66
CA ASN A 6 6.50 -1.41 3.86
C ASN A 6 5.71 -1.30 5.17
N TYR A 7 5.65 -0.11 5.74
CA TYR A 7 4.74 0.28 6.81
C TYR A 7 4.12 1.63 6.45
N GLN A 8 2.89 1.87 6.87
CA GLN A 8 2.16 3.04 6.38
C GLN A 8 1.08 3.49 7.35
N HIS A 9 0.97 4.81 7.53
CA HIS A 9 -0.20 5.41 8.12
C HIS A 9 -1.37 5.30 7.14
N CYS A 10 -2.47 4.71 7.57
CA CYS A 10 -3.65 4.51 6.75
C CYS A 10 -4.90 5.06 7.43
N HIS A 11 -5.87 5.45 6.62
CA HIS A 11 -7.21 5.79 7.09
C HIS A 11 -8.10 4.55 7.02
N ILE A 12 -8.69 4.18 8.15
CA ILE A 12 -9.64 3.08 8.26
C ILE A 12 -11.02 3.68 8.48
N GLN A 13 -11.97 3.28 7.65
CA GLN A 13 -13.38 3.63 7.77
C GLN A 13 -14.20 2.36 7.86
N GLU A 14 -15.05 2.30 8.86
CA GLU A 14 -16.06 1.25 8.97
C GLU A 14 -17.23 1.62 8.06
N VAL A 15 -17.42 0.86 6.99
CA VAL A 15 -18.48 1.06 6.00
C VAL A 15 -19.77 0.37 6.46
N ARG A 16 -19.60 -0.76 7.15
CA ARG A 16 -20.67 -1.50 7.81
C ARG A 16 -20.12 -2.09 9.09
N GLU A 17 -20.81 -1.82 10.19
CA GLU A 17 -20.44 -2.19 11.56
C GLU A 17 -19.96 -3.64 11.64
N ASP A 18 -18.72 -3.82 12.13
CA ASP A 18 -18.02 -5.08 12.34
C ASP A 18 -17.88 -6.01 11.12
N GLU A 19 -18.25 -5.56 9.92
CA GLU A 19 -18.35 -6.42 8.73
C GLU A 19 -17.50 -5.94 7.56
N ILE A 20 -17.56 -4.65 7.22
CA ILE A 20 -16.94 -4.10 6.02
C ILE A 20 -16.12 -2.88 6.37
N PHE A 21 -14.83 -2.94 6.05
CA PHE A 21 -13.86 -1.88 6.32
C PHE A 21 -13.26 -1.38 5.01
N GLN A 22 -13.16 -0.07 4.86
CA GLN A 22 -12.37 0.57 3.82
C GLN A 22 -11.06 1.06 4.43
N ILE A 23 -9.93 0.67 3.83
CA ILE A 23 -8.59 1.05 4.25
C ILE A 23 -7.91 1.77 3.10
N SER A 24 -7.46 3.01 3.30
CA SER A 24 -6.88 3.83 2.24
C SER A 24 -5.61 4.57 2.67
N TRP A 25 -4.63 4.66 1.78
CA TRP A 25 -3.37 5.38 2.00
C TRP A 25 -2.69 5.79 0.69
N VAL A 26 -1.66 6.62 0.81
CA VAL A 26 -0.73 6.95 -0.28
C VAL A 26 0.68 6.52 0.15
N GLU A 27 1.42 5.86 -0.74
CA GLU A 27 2.80 5.44 -0.50
C GLU A 27 3.82 6.45 -1.02
N GLU A 28 5.07 6.39 -0.55
CA GLU A 28 6.17 7.26 -1.02
C GLU A 28 6.53 7.10 -2.49
N THR A 29 6.07 6.01 -3.12
CA THR A 29 6.15 5.80 -4.57
C THR A 29 5.07 6.58 -5.33
N ASP A 30 4.25 7.39 -4.65
CA ASP A 30 3.03 8.03 -5.13
C ASP A 30 1.99 7.02 -5.63
N THR A 31 1.92 5.85 -4.99
CA THR A 31 0.86 4.88 -5.26
C THR A 31 -0.30 5.12 -4.33
N ILE A 32 -1.49 5.25 -4.91
CA ILE A 32 -2.73 5.38 -4.15
C ILE A 32 -3.28 3.96 -3.96
N VAL A 33 -3.56 3.60 -2.73
CA VAL A 33 -4.21 2.33 -2.41
C VAL A 33 -5.49 2.62 -1.64
N SER A 34 -6.58 2.04 -2.12
CA SER A 34 -7.82 1.90 -1.37
C SER A 34 -8.25 0.44 -1.48
N LEU A 35 -8.60 -0.18 -0.36
CA LEU A 35 -9.11 -1.53 -0.36
C LEU A 35 -10.32 -1.64 0.56
N ILE A 36 -11.22 -2.55 0.20
CA ILE A 36 -12.36 -2.95 1.00
C ILE A 36 -12.10 -4.36 1.50
N VAL A 37 -12.17 -4.54 2.81
CA VAL A 37 -12.15 -5.82 3.49
C VAL A 37 -13.60 -6.19 3.80
N ASP A 38 -14.11 -7.21 3.13
CA ASP A 38 -15.41 -7.84 3.43
C ASP A 38 -15.14 -9.11 4.23
N LEU A 39 -15.25 -9.00 5.56
CA LEU A 39 -14.99 -10.11 6.47
C LEU A 39 -16.02 -11.25 6.30
N PRO A 40 -17.35 -10.98 6.22
CA PRO A 40 -18.35 -12.04 6.03
C PRO A 40 -18.12 -12.90 4.78
N HIS A 41 -17.77 -12.28 3.65
CA HIS A 41 -17.54 -13.00 2.39
C HIS A 41 -16.09 -13.38 2.15
N LYS A 42 -15.19 -13.07 3.09
CA LYS A 42 -13.75 -13.32 2.96
C LYS A 42 -13.20 -12.76 1.65
N ARG A 43 -13.53 -11.50 1.33
CA ARG A 43 -13.11 -10.85 0.09
C ARG A 43 -12.32 -9.58 0.35
N LEU A 44 -11.28 -9.40 -0.45
CA LEU A 44 -10.59 -8.13 -0.61
C LEU A 44 -10.94 -7.56 -1.98
N THR A 45 -11.38 -6.32 -2.03
CA THR A 45 -11.53 -5.56 -3.28
C THR A 45 -10.57 -4.41 -3.24
N THR A 46 -9.74 -4.26 -4.28
CA THR A 46 -8.70 -3.24 -4.33
C THR A 46 -9.00 -2.23 -5.41
N PHE A 47 -8.63 -0.98 -5.14
CA PHE A 47 -8.34 0.04 -6.12
C PHE A 47 -6.91 0.48 -5.84
N MET A 48 -5.96 -0.01 -6.63
CA MET A 48 -4.57 0.45 -6.59
C MET A 48 -4.29 1.27 -7.83
N ALA A 49 -3.77 2.48 -7.67
CA ALA A 49 -3.37 3.33 -8.77
C ALA A 49 -1.87 3.63 -8.66
N PHE A 50 -1.08 2.76 -9.28
CA PHE A 50 0.38 2.85 -9.31
C PHE A 50 0.82 4.09 -10.09
N SER A 51 1.75 4.86 -9.55
CA SER A 51 2.46 5.86 -10.33
C SER A 51 3.22 5.18 -11.48
N TYR A 52 3.45 5.91 -12.58
CA TYR A 52 4.22 5.40 -13.69
C TYR A 52 5.59 4.83 -13.26
N GLY A 53 6.30 5.55 -12.38
CA GLY A 53 7.62 5.14 -11.91
C GLY A 53 7.57 3.85 -11.12
N HIS A 54 6.56 3.66 -10.26
CA HIS A 54 6.38 2.42 -9.52
C HIS A 54 6.05 1.26 -10.47
N TRP A 55 5.11 1.45 -11.39
CA TRP A 55 4.67 0.40 -12.30
C TRP A 55 5.75 -0.02 -13.30
N SER A 56 6.49 0.95 -13.85
CA SER A 56 7.45 0.69 -14.94
C SER A 56 8.81 0.21 -14.44
N PHE A 57 9.11 0.40 -13.15
CA PHE A 57 10.38 0.02 -12.54
C PHE A 57 10.17 -0.71 -11.20
N PRO A 58 9.42 -1.82 -11.18
CA PRO A 58 8.97 -2.48 -9.95
C PRO A 58 10.14 -2.99 -9.09
N GLU A 59 11.23 -3.43 -9.71
CA GLU A 59 12.43 -3.89 -9.00
C GLU A 59 13.05 -2.80 -8.11
N GLN A 60 12.92 -1.53 -8.50
CA GLN A 60 13.43 -0.41 -7.69
C GLN A 60 12.55 -0.13 -6.47
N ALA A 61 11.34 -0.67 -6.44
CA ALA A 61 10.41 -0.56 -5.34
C ALA A 61 10.54 -1.73 -4.34
N HIS A 62 11.46 -2.68 -4.56
CA HIS A 62 11.89 -3.67 -3.57
C HIS A 62 12.72 -3.03 -2.45
N GLY A 63 12.92 -3.77 -1.36
CA GLY A 63 13.67 -3.34 -0.18
C GLY A 63 12.79 -3.12 1.04
N ASN A 64 13.34 -2.47 2.06
CA ASN A 64 12.67 -2.20 3.34
C ASN A 64 12.56 -0.69 3.55
N LYS A 65 11.35 -0.17 3.79
CA LYS A 65 11.11 1.27 4.04
C LYS A 65 11.98 1.86 5.15
N ARG A 66 12.33 1.05 6.16
CA ARG A 66 13.20 1.46 7.28
C ARG A 66 14.64 1.77 6.82
N SER A 67 15.04 1.31 5.63
CA SER A 67 16.29 1.71 4.99
C SER A 67 16.13 3.07 4.31
N VAL A 68 16.92 4.06 4.76
CA VAL A 68 16.95 5.41 4.17
C VAL A 68 17.22 5.35 2.66
N GLN A 69 18.09 4.44 2.22
CA GLN A 69 18.45 4.26 0.81
C GLN A 69 17.28 3.74 -0.03
N ASP A 70 16.48 2.84 0.54
CA ASP A 70 15.30 2.30 -0.15
C ASP A 70 14.17 3.35 -0.17
N LEU A 71 13.95 4.05 0.95
CA LEU A 71 12.97 5.11 1.06
C LEU A 71 13.23 6.25 0.06
N GLU A 72 14.48 6.73 -0.05
CA GLU A 72 14.82 7.77 -1.03
C GLU A 72 14.66 7.28 -2.47
N ARG A 73 15.04 6.02 -2.74
CA ARG A 73 14.82 5.40 -4.05
C ARG A 73 13.33 5.37 -4.39
N TRP A 74 12.47 5.01 -3.45
CA TRP A 74 11.02 4.98 -3.64
C TRP A 74 10.43 6.37 -3.90
N ARG A 75 10.87 7.40 -3.16
CA ARG A 75 10.50 8.80 -3.45
C ARG A 75 10.91 9.23 -4.85
N GLY A 76 12.08 8.77 -5.32
CA GLY A 76 12.52 8.99 -6.70
C GLY A 76 11.58 8.36 -7.75
N LEU A 77 10.87 7.28 -7.42
CA LEU A 77 9.87 6.68 -8.30
C LEU A 77 8.63 7.56 -8.45
N ALA A 78 8.20 8.24 -7.38
CA ALA A 78 7.08 9.18 -7.42
C ALA A 78 7.32 10.33 -8.42
N THR A 79 8.57 10.79 -8.55
CA THR A 79 8.92 11.96 -9.37
C THR A 79 9.48 11.61 -10.76
N ARG A 80 9.55 10.32 -11.13
CA ARG A 80 10.31 9.87 -12.31
C ARG A 80 9.72 10.33 -13.65
N GLU A 81 8.49 10.84 -13.65
CA GLU A 81 7.87 11.60 -14.74
C GLU A 81 7.26 12.90 -14.18
N ALA A 82 8.03 13.70 -13.45
CA ALA A 82 7.60 15.00 -12.94
C ALA A 82 6.96 15.84 -14.07
N GLY A 83 5.63 15.94 -14.06
CA GLY A 83 4.81 16.57 -15.11
C GLY A 83 3.62 15.74 -15.61
N LEU A 84 3.56 14.43 -15.34
CA LEU A 84 2.43 13.56 -15.73
C LEU A 84 1.82 12.77 -14.56
N PRO A 85 1.43 13.40 -13.43
CA PRO A 85 0.78 12.71 -12.31
C PRO A 85 -0.52 11.97 -12.68
N MET A 86 -1.05 12.21 -13.88
CA MET A 86 -2.24 11.53 -14.42
C MET A 86 -1.95 10.12 -14.96
N LYS A 87 -0.69 9.76 -15.24
CA LYS A 87 -0.36 8.46 -15.84
C LYS A 87 -0.23 7.40 -14.75
N ARG A 88 -1.36 6.79 -14.43
CA ARG A 88 -1.46 5.72 -13.43
C ARG A 88 -1.82 4.39 -14.07
N HIS A 89 -1.23 3.31 -13.56
CA HIS A 89 -1.69 1.97 -13.84
C HIS A 89 -2.69 1.55 -12.75
N ILE A 90 -3.95 1.37 -13.15
CA ILE A 90 -5.04 1.07 -12.22
C ILE A 90 -5.26 -0.44 -12.17
N ILE A 91 -5.31 -0.99 -10.97
CA ILE A 91 -5.58 -2.40 -10.69
C ILE A 91 -6.84 -2.49 -9.80
N PRO A 92 -8.04 -2.64 -10.41
CA PRO A 92 -9.29 -2.83 -9.69
C PRO A 92 -9.57 -4.33 -9.54
N GLU A 93 -8.72 -5.03 -8.79
CA GLU A 93 -8.76 -6.49 -8.68
C GLU A 93 -9.33 -6.94 -7.33
N GLN A 94 -9.80 -8.19 -7.29
CA GLN A 94 -10.28 -8.82 -6.07
C GLN A 94 -9.46 -10.05 -5.70
N ALA A 95 -9.39 -10.31 -4.40
CA ALA A 95 -8.81 -11.53 -3.85
C ALA A 95 -9.77 -12.20 -2.87
N THR A 96 -9.49 -13.46 -2.57
CA THR A 96 -10.15 -14.23 -1.51
C THR A 96 -9.23 -14.29 -0.31
N ILE A 97 -9.79 -14.03 0.88
CA ILE A 97 -9.08 -14.13 2.15
C ILE A 97 -9.01 -15.61 2.53
N ASP A 98 -7.80 -16.17 2.50
CA ASP A 98 -7.55 -17.57 2.86
C ASP A 98 -7.66 -17.79 4.39
N ARG A 99 -7.02 -16.93 5.18
CA ARG A 99 -6.93 -17.04 6.64
C ARG A 99 -7.07 -15.67 7.30
N ILE A 100 -7.68 -15.66 8.49
CA ILE A 100 -7.81 -14.48 9.37
C ILE A 100 -7.20 -14.88 10.71
N PHE A 101 -6.36 -14.01 11.25
CA PHE A 101 -5.72 -14.17 12.55
C PHE A 101 -5.88 -12.87 13.35
N GLU A 102 -5.78 -12.99 14.67
CA GLU A 102 -5.82 -11.84 15.59
C GLU A 102 -4.46 -11.67 16.26
N GLY A 103 -4.06 -10.41 16.48
CA GLY A 103 -2.79 -10.04 17.09
C GLY A 103 -1.73 -9.57 16.10
N GLN A 104 -0.56 -9.20 16.64
CA GLN A 104 0.55 -8.61 15.89
C GLN A 104 1.25 -9.61 14.96
N GLY A 105 1.19 -10.91 15.26
CA GLY A 105 1.94 -11.94 14.52
C GLY A 105 3.44 -11.65 14.54
N ASP A 106 4.06 -11.71 13.37
CA ASP A 106 5.51 -11.45 13.18
C ASP A 106 5.81 -10.00 12.78
N LEU A 107 4.85 -9.07 12.94
CA LEU A 107 5.05 -7.67 12.58
C LEU A 107 6.04 -6.99 13.55
N GLU A 108 7.01 -6.27 12.98
CA GLU A 108 7.89 -5.38 13.75
C GLU A 108 7.11 -4.17 14.28
N ASP A 109 7.44 -3.71 15.49
CA ASP A 109 6.88 -2.48 16.05
C ASP A 109 7.18 -1.27 15.14
N ILE A 110 6.28 -0.29 15.19
CA ILE A 110 6.39 0.98 14.47
C ILE A 110 6.33 2.09 15.51
N ASP A 111 7.27 3.03 15.44
CA ASP A 111 7.24 4.24 16.27
C ASP A 111 6.22 5.22 15.68
N ASN A 112 5.46 5.93 16.52
CA ASN A 112 4.54 6.96 16.05
C ASN A 112 5.24 8.12 15.31
N ASN A 113 6.56 8.25 15.46
CA ASN A 113 7.40 9.22 14.74
C ASN A 113 8.02 8.64 13.45
N ASP A 114 7.76 7.38 13.12
CA ASP A 114 8.26 6.78 11.88
C ASP A 114 7.68 7.50 10.65
N ILE A 115 8.53 7.69 9.64
CA ILE A 115 8.19 8.48 8.47
C ILE A 115 7.13 7.75 7.62
N THR A 116 6.00 8.42 7.42
CA THR A 116 4.98 8.06 6.42
C THR A 116 4.52 9.32 5.69
N LEU A 117 3.84 9.16 4.54
CA LEU A 117 3.06 10.25 3.94
C LEU A 117 1.80 10.58 4.74
#